data_AF-A0A8T5UWD8-F1
#
_entry.id   AF-A0A8T5UWD8-F1
#
_cell.length_a   1.000
_cell.length_b   1.000
_cell.length_c   1.000
_cell.angle_alpha   90.00
_cell.angle_beta   90.00
_cell.angle_gamma   90.00
#
_symmetry.space_group_name_H-M   'P 1'
#
loop_
_entity.id
_entity.type
_entity.pdbx_description
1 polymer ?
#
loop_
_entity_poly.entity_id
_entity_poly.type
_entity_poly.pdbx_seq_one_letter_code
_entity_poly.pdbx_strand_id
1 'polypeptide(L)'
;MTVIIPKNVYLTIVAACVRFANKRIDKDDWLEVSGIFIGRNEGDDVHVTNSYPIMHQKLDRDAVIDQYKWSDEDYEALFIIDEEAFSRGEFTVGWWHSHPGFKIMMSHIDIKTTLSFQTNNPLAISLVFNPERLVRQIELPDTKGDPVKQLEGDPGFKIFRLDDVNKGIQASYHTTDYVVNGFDSREQLVTLSQKFIIDITTMFPKENIFETYEKFVNDRINELNSLLQGVDEYLSTLTRKGESHRIHEVLTNQTRDIRKFIAETFIKVENIKQFMNYLEYKERSIIIPKVESILAEWDNIVSQLNTKLTEIAKKYAF
;
A
#
# COMPACT_ATOMS: atom_id res chain seq x y z
N MET A 1 -24.12 16.48 -0.06
CA MET A 1 -23.38 15.22 -0.28
C MET A 1 -21.91 15.45 0.02
N THR A 2 -21.41 14.68 0.96
CA THR A 2 -20.00 14.53 1.31
C THR A 2 -19.65 13.04 1.30
N VAL A 3 -18.47 12.70 0.79
CA VAL A 3 -17.96 11.32 0.83
C VAL A 3 -17.06 11.15 2.05
N ILE A 4 -17.41 10.23 2.94
CA ILE A 4 -16.64 9.93 4.15
C ILE A 4 -15.74 8.73 3.88
N ILE A 5 -14.43 8.95 3.91
CA ILE A 5 -13.39 7.98 3.59
C ILE A 5 -12.56 7.67 4.85
N PRO A 6 -12.60 6.44 5.37
CA PRO A 6 -11.71 6.01 6.45
C PRO A 6 -10.24 6.02 6.04
N LYS A 7 -9.33 6.20 7.01
CA LYS A 7 -7.88 6.18 6.78
C LYS A 7 -7.40 4.93 6.05
N ASN A 8 -7.85 3.75 6.47
CA ASN A 8 -7.46 2.48 5.84
C ASN A 8 -7.89 2.41 4.38
N VAL A 9 -9.11 2.86 4.06
CA VAL A 9 -9.62 2.92 2.67
C VAL A 9 -8.74 3.83 1.82
N TYR A 10 -8.40 5.01 2.33
CA TYR A 10 -7.52 5.94 1.64
C TYR A 10 -6.11 5.35 1.42
N LEU A 11 -5.52 4.74 2.46
CA LEU A 11 -4.22 4.10 2.34
C LEU A 11 -4.22 2.89 1.39
N THR A 12 -5.33 2.15 1.27
CA THR A 12 -5.49 1.10 0.26
C THR A 12 -5.37 1.65 -1.15
N ILE A 13 -6.06 2.76 -1.46
CA ILE A 13 -5.96 3.41 -2.78
C ILE A 13 -4.51 3.85 -3.03
N VAL A 14 -3.90 4.55 -2.06
CA VAL A 14 -2.53 5.05 -2.19
C VAL A 14 -1.56 3.90 -2.45
N ALA A 15 -1.61 2.84 -1.64
CA ALA A 15 -0.70 1.70 -1.77
C ALA A 15 -0.87 0.95 -3.10
N ALA A 16 -2.12 0.65 -3.47
CA ALA A 16 -2.41 -0.06 -4.71
C ALA A 16 -1.93 0.72 -5.93
N CYS A 17 -2.18 2.04 -5.99
CA CYS A 17 -1.72 2.87 -7.11
C CYS A 17 -0.18 2.99 -7.14
N VAL A 18 0.43 3.24 -5.98
CA VAL A 18 1.88 3.50 -5.89
C VAL A 18 2.69 2.24 -6.18
N ARG A 19 2.16 1.03 -5.90
CA ARG A 19 2.80 -0.23 -6.31
C ARG A 19 3.10 -0.29 -7.81
N PHE A 20 2.25 0.31 -8.64
CA PHE A 20 2.35 0.28 -10.10
C PHE A 20 2.81 1.60 -10.74
N ALA A 21 2.81 2.70 -9.99
CA ALA A 21 3.28 4.01 -10.46
C ALA A 21 4.05 4.74 -9.36
N ASN A 22 5.37 4.61 -9.37
CA ASN A 22 6.27 5.27 -8.42
C ASN A 22 7.64 5.56 -9.03
N LYS A 23 8.48 6.28 -8.29
CA LYS A 23 9.81 6.77 -8.75
C LYS A 23 10.84 5.68 -9.09
N ARG A 24 10.59 4.41 -8.75
CA ARG A 24 11.47 3.27 -9.10
C ARG A 24 11.05 2.58 -10.40
N ILE A 25 9.91 2.95 -10.95
CA ILE A 25 9.37 2.46 -12.22
C ILE A 25 9.53 3.58 -13.24
N ASP A 26 9.99 3.25 -14.44
CA ASP A 26 10.04 4.22 -15.54
C ASP A 26 8.64 4.83 -15.73
N LYS A 27 8.57 6.13 -15.97
CA LYS A 27 7.29 6.83 -16.11
C LYS A 27 6.50 6.30 -17.31
N ASP A 28 7.19 5.84 -18.35
CA ASP A 28 6.56 5.22 -19.53
C ASP A 28 6.01 3.81 -19.24
N ASP A 29 6.39 3.21 -18.10
CA ASP A 29 5.92 1.90 -17.62
C ASP A 29 4.92 2.03 -16.44
N TRP A 30 4.47 3.25 -16.11
CA TRP A 30 3.44 3.46 -15.10
C TRP A 30 2.09 2.94 -15.58
N LEU A 31 1.38 2.23 -14.71
CA LEU A 31 0.11 1.59 -15.05
C LEU A 31 -1.03 2.16 -14.20
N GLU A 32 -2.19 2.35 -14.82
CA GLU A 32 -3.40 2.66 -14.06
C GLU A 32 -3.85 1.44 -13.25
N VAL A 33 -4.43 1.70 -12.10
CA VAL A 33 -4.97 0.72 -11.16
C VAL A 33 -6.37 1.13 -10.81
N SER A 34 -7.26 0.17 -10.61
CA SER A 34 -8.64 0.42 -10.22
C SER A 34 -9.15 -0.52 -9.17
N GLY A 35 -10.21 -0.07 -8.51
CA GLY A 35 -10.92 -0.84 -7.51
C GLY A 35 -12.30 -0.29 -7.25
N ILE A 36 -12.94 -0.88 -6.24
CA ILE A 36 -14.30 -0.54 -5.84
C ILE A 36 -14.36 -0.07 -4.40
N PHE A 37 -15.42 0.67 -4.09
CA PHE A 37 -15.78 1.06 -2.74
C PHE A 37 -16.98 0.29 -2.25
N ILE A 38 -16.85 -0.32 -1.08
CA ILE A 38 -17.96 -0.86 -0.32
C ILE A 38 -18.34 0.13 0.77
N GLY A 39 -19.64 0.29 1.00
CA GLY A 39 -20.12 1.20 2.01
C GLY A 39 -21.65 1.25 2.08
N ARG A 40 -22.16 2.40 2.51
CA ARG A 40 -23.58 2.68 2.59
C ARG A 40 -23.87 4.15 2.31
N ASN A 41 -25.11 4.43 1.94
CA ASN A 41 -25.62 5.79 1.81
C ASN A 41 -26.35 6.17 3.10
N GLU A 42 -26.05 7.33 3.66
CA GLU A 42 -26.77 7.91 4.81
C GLU A 42 -27.29 9.29 4.42
N GLY A 43 -28.60 9.38 4.15
CA GLY A 43 -29.16 10.60 3.55
C GLY A 43 -28.55 10.86 2.17
N ASP A 44 -27.96 12.05 2.02
CA ASP A 44 -27.25 12.46 0.80
C ASP A 44 -25.75 12.16 0.83
N ASP A 45 -25.23 11.55 1.91
CA ASP A 45 -23.81 11.31 2.11
C ASP A 45 -23.44 9.85 1.86
N VAL A 46 -22.20 9.64 1.40
CA VAL A 46 -21.67 8.30 1.08
C VAL A 46 -20.63 7.94 2.12
N HIS A 47 -20.91 6.91 2.91
CA HIS A 47 -20.00 6.38 3.92
C HIS A 47 -19.27 5.17 3.33
N VAL A 48 -18.02 5.36 2.94
CA VAL A 48 -17.16 4.26 2.51
C VAL A 48 -16.69 3.50 3.74
N THR A 49 -16.77 2.19 3.72
CA THR A 49 -16.28 1.33 4.80
C THR A 49 -15.04 0.56 4.39
N ASN A 50 -15.01 0.04 3.16
CA ASN A 50 -13.89 -0.71 2.61
C ASN A 50 -13.57 -0.31 1.16
N SER A 51 -12.34 -0.60 0.74
CA SER A 51 -11.89 -0.52 -0.64
C SER A 51 -11.15 -1.79 -1.03
N TYR A 52 -11.41 -2.25 -2.25
CA TYR A 52 -10.78 -3.43 -2.82
C TYR A 52 -10.15 -3.07 -4.16
N PRO A 53 -8.81 -3.15 -4.29
CA PRO A 53 -8.16 -3.12 -5.60
C PRO A 53 -8.60 -4.35 -6.40
N ILE A 54 -8.99 -4.15 -7.65
CA ILE A 54 -9.53 -5.20 -8.52
C ILE A 54 -8.53 -5.53 -9.63
N MET A 55 -8.01 -4.50 -10.31
CA MET A 55 -7.14 -4.69 -11.46
C MET A 55 -6.16 -3.54 -11.65
N HIS A 56 -5.10 -3.84 -12.38
CA HIS A 56 -4.18 -2.89 -12.98
C HIS A 56 -4.16 -3.12 -14.49
N GLN A 57 -3.86 -2.07 -15.24
CA GLN A 57 -3.61 -2.17 -16.67
C GLN A 57 -2.42 -3.10 -16.95
N LYS A 58 -2.46 -3.78 -18.10
CA LYS A 58 -1.30 -4.52 -18.61
C LYS A 58 -0.57 -3.66 -19.61
N LEU A 59 0.76 -3.60 -19.48
CA LEU A 59 1.59 -2.92 -20.46
C LEU A 59 1.55 -3.68 -21.79
N ASP A 60 1.05 -3.03 -22.83
CA ASP A 60 1.09 -3.54 -24.20
C ASP A 60 1.73 -2.47 -25.10
N ARG A 61 3.02 -2.67 -25.43
CA ARG A 61 3.81 -1.71 -26.21
C ARG A 61 3.41 -1.65 -27.68
N ASP A 62 2.65 -2.64 -28.15
CA ASP A 62 2.16 -2.72 -29.53
C ASP A 62 0.71 -2.23 -29.64
N ALA A 63 0.05 -1.91 -28.51
CA ALA A 63 -1.29 -1.37 -28.51
C ALA A 63 -1.32 0.07 -29.05
N VAL A 64 -2.22 0.32 -29.99
CA VAL A 64 -2.48 1.68 -30.52
C VAL A 64 -3.22 2.54 -29.49
N ILE A 65 -3.96 1.90 -28.57
CA ILE A 65 -4.72 2.52 -27.49
C ILE A 65 -4.62 1.61 -26.27
N ASP A 66 -4.27 2.17 -25.10
CA ASP A 66 -4.27 1.45 -23.83
C ASP A 66 -5.66 0.87 -23.55
N GLN A 67 -5.73 -0.43 -23.29
CA GLN A 67 -6.99 -1.12 -23.02
C GLN A 67 -7.24 -1.22 -21.53
N TYR A 68 -8.00 -0.26 -21.00
CA TYR A 68 -8.62 -0.39 -19.69
C TYR A 68 -9.80 -1.38 -19.78
N LYS A 69 -9.55 -2.65 -19.44
CA LYS A 69 -10.55 -3.73 -19.54
C LYS A 69 -10.41 -4.72 -18.39
N TRP A 70 -11.52 -4.95 -17.69
CA TRP A 70 -11.64 -5.97 -16.66
C TRP A 70 -11.68 -7.38 -17.29
N SER A 71 -10.95 -8.33 -16.70
CA SER A 71 -11.03 -9.75 -17.02
C SER A 71 -12.26 -10.42 -16.39
N ASP A 72 -12.54 -11.68 -16.75
CA ASP A 72 -13.62 -12.45 -16.12
C ASP A 72 -13.38 -12.60 -14.60
N GLU A 73 -12.15 -12.85 -14.17
CA GLU A 73 -11.75 -12.90 -12.75
C GLU A 73 -12.01 -11.57 -12.01
N ASP A 74 -11.89 -10.43 -12.69
CA ASP A 74 -12.15 -9.12 -12.09
C ASP A 74 -13.65 -8.94 -11.80
N TYR A 75 -14.51 -9.41 -12.71
CA TYR A 75 -15.96 -9.40 -12.50
C TYR A 75 -16.38 -10.42 -11.43
N GLU A 76 -15.76 -11.60 -11.39
CA GLU A 76 -15.97 -12.58 -10.32
C GLU A 76 -15.58 -12.01 -8.95
N ALA A 77 -14.43 -11.32 -8.87
CA ALA A 77 -14.01 -10.64 -7.65
C ALA A 77 -15.04 -9.60 -7.20
N LEU A 78 -15.51 -8.73 -8.10
CA LEU A 78 -16.57 -7.77 -7.80
C LEU A 78 -17.81 -8.47 -7.25
N PHE A 79 -18.28 -9.54 -7.91
CA PHE A 79 -19.48 -10.27 -7.49
C PHE A 79 -19.34 -10.84 -6.06
N ILE A 80 -18.23 -11.50 -5.75
CA ILE A 80 -17.97 -12.06 -4.42
C ILE A 80 -17.94 -10.95 -3.37
N ILE A 81 -17.24 -9.85 -3.65
CA ILE A 81 -17.13 -8.72 -2.70
C ILE A 81 -18.50 -8.09 -2.45
N ASP A 82 -19.31 -7.89 -3.48
CA ASP A 82 -20.64 -7.28 -3.35
C ASP A 82 -21.62 -8.20 -2.61
N GLU A 83 -21.58 -9.52 -2.86
CA GLU A 83 -22.37 -10.51 -2.11
C GLU A 83 -22.00 -10.52 -0.61
N GLU A 84 -20.70 -10.53 -0.30
CA GLU A 84 -20.22 -10.45 1.08
C GLU A 84 -20.63 -9.13 1.75
N ALA A 85 -20.53 -8.01 1.03
CA ALA A 85 -20.97 -6.70 1.52
C ALA A 85 -22.48 -6.69 1.81
N PHE A 86 -23.28 -7.23 0.90
CA PHE A 86 -24.74 -7.30 1.05
C PHE A 86 -25.15 -8.07 2.30
N SER A 87 -24.42 -9.15 2.65
CA SER A 87 -24.66 -9.90 3.89
C SER A 87 -24.48 -9.07 5.17
N ARG A 88 -23.74 -7.94 5.09
CA ARG A 88 -23.51 -6.98 6.19
C ARG A 88 -24.38 -5.72 6.08
N GLY A 89 -25.29 -5.66 5.11
CA GLY A 89 -26.11 -4.48 4.83
C GLY A 89 -25.34 -3.34 4.15
N GLU A 90 -24.22 -3.65 3.51
CA GLU A 90 -23.42 -2.73 2.71
C GLU A 90 -23.53 -3.11 1.23
N PHE A 91 -23.06 -2.24 0.34
CA PHE A 91 -23.06 -2.51 -1.10
C PHE A 91 -21.98 -1.68 -1.79
N THR A 92 -21.78 -1.92 -3.08
CA THR A 92 -20.87 -1.11 -3.88
C THR A 92 -21.37 0.33 -4.05
N VAL A 93 -20.69 1.28 -3.40
CA VAL A 93 -21.04 2.72 -3.39
C VAL A 93 -20.27 3.53 -4.43
N GLY A 94 -19.41 2.89 -5.22
CA GLY A 94 -18.65 3.56 -6.26
C GLY A 94 -17.38 2.81 -6.63
N TRP A 95 -16.55 3.47 -7.42
CA TRP A 95 -15.29 2.93 -7.90
C TRP A 95 -14.19 3.97 -7.83
N TRP A 96 -12.96 3.52 -8.00
CA TRP A 96 -11.80 4.39 -8.09
C TRP A 96 -10.81 3.86 -9.11
N HIS A 97 -10.04 4.78 -9.68
CA HIS A 97 -8.89 4.45 -10.50
C HIS A 97 -7.77 5.48 -10.36
N SER A 98 -6.63 5.22 -10.99
CA SER A 98 -5.48 6.13 -10.98
C SER A 98 -5.19 6.72 -12.34
N HIS A 99 -4.72 7.97 -12.34
CA HIS A 99 -4.17 8.70 -13.49
C HIS A 99 -2.70 9.04 -13.24
N PRO A 100 -1.78 8.06 -13.28
CA PRO A 100 -0.38 8.30 -13.02
C PRO A 100 0.22 9.12 -14.16
N GLY A 101 0.70 10.33 -13.85
CA GLY A 101 1.32 11.21 -14.85
C GLY A 101 0.35 12.04 -15.70
N PHE A 102 -0.97 11.96 -15.45
CA PHE A 102 -1.99 12.76 -16.13
C PHE A 102 -2.73 13.69 -15.17
N LYS A 103 -3.30 14.76 -15.70
CA LYS A 103 -4.23 15.58 -14.91
C LYS A 103 -5.44 14.75 -14.49
N ILE A 104 -5.92 15.00 -13.27
CA ILE A 104 -7.12 14.36 -12.75
C ILE A 104 -8.36 14.96 -13.43
N MET A 105 -9.02 14.13 -14.24
CA MET A 105 -10.25 14.41 -14.99
C MET A 105 -10.96 13.08 -15.30
N MET A 106 -12.17 13.14 -15.84
CA MET A 106 -12.89 11.94 -16.30
C MET A 106 -12.75 11.78 -17.82
N SER A 107 -12.26 10.62 -18.26
CA SER A 107 -12.27 10.18 -19.65
C SER A 107 -13.68 9.73 -20.09
N HIS A 108 -13.86 9.47 -21.39
CA HIS A 108 -15.11 8.90 -21.90
C HIS A 108 -15.38 7.49 -21.33
N ILE A 109 -14.33 6.72 -21.05
CA ILE A 109 -14.43 5.40 -20.41
C ILE A 109 -14.88 5.58 -18.97
N ASP A 110 -14.31 6.56 -18.25
CA ASP A 110 -14.65 6.83 -16.86
C ASP A 110 -16.10 7.29 -16.70
N ILE A 111 -16.58 8.13 -17.62
CA ILE A 111 -17.99 8.55 -17.66
C ILE A 111 -18.89 7.32 -17.86
N LYS A 112 -18.56 6.44 -18.80
CA LYS A 112 -19.33 5.21 -19.06
C LYS A 112 -19.35 4.26 -17.85
N THR A 113 -18.22 4.09 -17.18
CA THR A 113 -18.13 3.26 -15.96
C THR A 113 -18.90 3.92 -14.82
N THR A 114 -18.74 5.22 -14.60
CA THR A 114 -19.48 5.93 -13.55
C THR A 114 -20.98 5.91 -13.80
N LEU A 115 -21.40 5.96 -15.08
CA LEU A 115 -22.80 5.83 -15.46
C LEU A 115 -23.39 4.49 -15.03
N SER A 116 -22.65 3.37 -15.19
CA SER A 116 -23.18 2.05 -14.76
C SER A 116 -23.38 1.96 -13.25
N PHE A 117 -22.49 2.56 -12.46
CA PHE A 117 -22.65 2.66 -11.01
C PHE A 117 -23.77 3.62 -10.62
N GLN A 118 -23.79 4.84 -11.17
CA GLN A 118 -24.77 5.88 -10.81
C GLN A 118 -26.20 5.57 -11.27
N THR A 119 -26.38 4.74 -12.30
CA THR A 119 -27.71 4.28 -12.74
C THR A 119 -28.36 3.40 -11.68
N ASN A 120 -27.57 2.55 -11.01
CA ASN A 120 -28.07 1.63 -9.98
C ASN A 120 -28.07 2.25 -8.58
N ASN A 121 -27.11 3.14 -8.30
CA ASN A 121 -27.01 3.89 -7.06
C ASN A 121 -26.82 5.37 -7.39
N PRO A 122 -27.84 6.23 -7.30
CA PRO A 122 -27.74 7.64 -7.67
C PRO A 122 -26.63 8.42 -6.95
N LEU A 123 -26.22 7.98 -5.75
CA LEU A 123 -25.15 8.59 -4.96
C LEU A 123 -23.77 8.01 -5.26
N ALA A 124 -23.65 7.06 -6.20
CA ALA A 124 -22.37 6.44 -6.51
C ALA A 124 -21.33 7.47 -6.96
N ILE A 125 -20.08 7.20 -6.63
CA ILE A 125 -18.95 8.09 -6.88
C ILE A 125 -17.86 7.44 -7.71
N SER A 126 -17.05 8.28 -8.37
CA SER A 126 -15.81 7.90 -9.03
C SER A 126 -14.66 8.71 -8.43
N LEU A 127 -13.67 8.04 -7.83
CA LEU A 127 -12.46 8.70 -7.31
C LEU A 127 -11.30 8.47 -8.27
N VAL A 128 -10.61 9.55 -8.65
CA VAL A 128 -9.42 9.48 -9.50
C VAL A 128 -8.21 9.92 -8.69
N PHE A 129 -7.24 9.04 -8.49
CA PHE A 129 -6.02 9.28 -7.72
C PHE A 129 -4.81 9.50 -8.65
N ASN A 130 -3.90 10.39 -8.28
CA ASN A 130 -2.63 10.57 -8.97
C ASN A 130 -1.48 10.64 -7.93
N PRO A 131 -0.53 9.68 -7.94
CA PRO A 131 0.60 9.67 -7.00
C PRO A 131 1.50 10.90 -7.14
N GLU A 132 1.67 11.43 -8.36
CA GLU A 132 2.46 12.63 -8.62
C GLU A 132 1.81 13.88 -7.98
N ARG A 133 0.47 13.98 -8.02
CA ARG A 133 -0.29 15.04 -7.34
C ARG A 133 -0.05 15.02 -5.84
N LEU A 134 -0.08 13.85 -5.21
CA LEU A 134 0.15 13.71 -3.77
C LEU A 134 1.60 14.02 -3.38
N VAL A 135 2.59 13.48 -4.11
CA VAL A 135 4.00 13.64 -3.76
C VAL A 135 4.47 15.08 -3.99
N ARG A 136 4.08 15.68 -5.12
CA ARG A 136 4.56 17.01 -5.50
C ARG A 136 3.65 18.14 -5.04
N GLN A 137 2.42 17.83 -4.60
CA GLN A 137 1.39 18.80 -4.25
C GLN A 137 1.12 19.76 -5.42
N ILE A 138 0.91 19.21 -6.61
CA ILE A 138 0.64 19.98 -7.83
C ILE A 138 -0.53 19.41 -8.62
N GLU A 139 -1.21 20.29 -9.36
CA GLU A 139 -2.12 19.91 -10.42
C GLU A 139 -1.37 19.94 -11.75
N LEU A 140 -1.28 18.76 -12.41
CA LEU A 140 -0.67 18.66 -13.72
C LEU A 140 -1.48 19.47 -14.76
N PRO A 141 -0.80 20.13 -15.69
CA PRO A 141 -1.46 20.90 -16.74
C PRO A 141 -2.16 19.98 -17.76
N ASP A 142 -3.09 20.55 -18.53
CA ASP A 142 -3.69 19.87 -19.69
C ASP A 142 -2.69 19.74 -20.84
N THR A 143 -1.89 20.80 -21.08
CA THR A 143 -0.92 20.83 -22.17
C THR A 143 0.50 21.00 -21.63
N LYS A 144 1.46 20.32 -22.27
CA LYS A 144 2.89 20.48 -21.96
C LYS A 144 3.31 21.93 -22.19
N GLY A 145 3.73 22.61 -21.11
CA GLY A 145 4.18 24.00 -21.14
C GLY A 145 3.27 24.97 -20.39
N ASP A 146 2.04 24.56 -20.06
CA ASP A 146 1.15 25.35 -19.23
C ASP A 146 1.68 25.44 -17.78
N PRO A 147 1.35 26.52 -17.05
CA PRO A 147 1.78 26.69 -15.67
C PRO A 147 1.24 25.59 -14.77
N VAL A 148 2.13 25.00 -13.97
CA VAL A 148 1.77 24.04 -12.93
C VAL A 148 1.11 24.80 -11.77
N LYS A 149 -0.08 24.37 -11.37
CA LYS A 149 -0.77 24.93 -10.21
C LYS A 149 -0.32 24.22 -8.94
N GLN A 150 0.16 24.99 -7.98
CA GLN A 150 0.52 24.49 -6.65
C GLN A 150 -0.73 24.20 -5.82
N LEU A 151 -0.66 23.13 -5.04
CA LEU A 151 -1.69 22.67 -4.13
C LEU A 151 -1.15 22.66 -2.71
N GLU A 152 -2.06 22.69 -1.74
CA GLU A 152 -1.73 22.62 -0.33
C GLU A 152 -2.72 21.68 0.37
N GLY A 153 -2.20 20.67 1.08
CA GLY A 153 -3.02 19.72 1.82
C GLY A 153 -3.88 18.82 0.92
N ASP A 154 -3.44 18.56 -0.31
CA ASP A 154 -4.19 17.74 -1.27
C ASP A 154 -3.86 16.25 -1.11
N PRO A 155 -4.86 15.36 -0.96
CA PRO A 155 -4.65 13.94 -0.70
C PRO A 155 -4.24 13.15 -1.95
N GLY A 156 -4.09 13.79 -3.10
CA GLY A 156 -3.73 13.14 -4.36
C GLY A 156 -4.90 12.72 -5.22
N PHE A 157 -6.14 13.04 -4.85
CA PHE A 157 -7.32 12.63 -5.62
C PHE A 157 -8.38 13.72 -5.78
N LYS A 158 -9.30 13.47 -6.70
CA LYS A 158 -10.62 14.14 -6.74
C LYS A 158 -11.71 13.08 -6.82
N ILE A 159 -12.90 13.43 -6.36
CA ILE A 159 -14.09 12.60 -6.47
C ILE A 159 -15.07 13.28 -7.43
N PHE A 160 -15.65 12.51 -8.33
CA PHE A 160 -16.55 12.96 -9.37
C PHE A 160 -17.90 12.26 -9.31
N ARG A 161 -18.91 12.97 -9.82
CA ARG A 161 -20.25 12.45 -10.12
C ARG A 161 -20.75 13.02 -11.44
N LEU A 162 -21.58 12.24 -12.12
CA LEU A 162 -22.32 12.67 -13.30
C LEU A 162 -23.50 13.54 -12.88
N ASP A 163 -23.72 14.61 -13.64
CA ASP A 163 -24.81 15.55 -13.43
C ASP A 163 -26.17 14.95 -13.80
N ASP A 164 -26.21 14.17 -14.88
CA ASP A 164 -27.43 13.57 -15.42
C ASP A 164 -27.12 12.25 -16.14
N VAL A 165 -27.50 11.14 -15.51
CA VAL A 165 -27.31 9.78 -16.05
C VAL A 165 -28.10 9.55 -17.35
N ASN A 166 -29.18 10.30 -17.59
CA ASN A 166 -30.00 10.13 -18.81
C ASN A 166 -29.28 10.62 -20.08
N LYS A 167 -28.22 11.42 -19.93
CA LYS A 167 -27.37 11.84 -21.07
C LYS A 167 -26.36 10.79 -21.50
N GLY A 168 -26.31 9.64 -20.82
CA GLY A 168 -25.42 8.54 -21.16
C GLY A 168 -23.95 8.98 -21.17
N ILE A 169 -23.21 8.61 -22.22
CA ILE A 169 -21.78 8.95 -22.37
C ILE A 169 -21.51 10.45 -22.59
N GLN A 170 -22.55 11.26 -22.82
CA GLN A 170 -22.43 12.71 -22.97
C GLN A 170 -22.71 13.46 -21.66
N ALA A 171 -22.91 12.73 -20.55
CA ALA A 171 -23.12 13.32 -19.24
C ALA A 171 -21.94 14.21 -18.84
N SER A 172 -22.26 15.44 -18.43
CA SER A 172 -21.31 16.30 -17.73
C SER A 172 -21.06 15.78 -16.32
N TYR A 173 -19.95 16.20 -15.71
CA TYR A 173 -19.56 15.78 -14.37
C TYR A 173 -19.05 16.95 -13.55
N HIS A 174 -19.17 16.83 -12.24
CA HIS A 174 -18.66 17.79 -11.26
C HIS A 174 -17.89 17.07 -10.16
N THR A 175 -17.07 17.82 -9.42
CA THR A 175 -16.38 17.30 -8.23
C THR A 175 -17.28 17.31 -7.01
N THR A 176 -17.13 16.34 -6.11
CA THR A 176 -17.85 16.28 -4.84
C THR A 176 -16.93 16.42 -3.63
N ASP A 177 -17.43 17.00 -2.55
CA ASP A 177 -16.73 17.17 -1.28
C ASP A 177 -16.48 15.82 -0.59
N TYR A 178 -15.41 15.77 0.21
CA TYR A 178 -15.01 14.59 0.94
C TYR A 178 -14.40 14.93 2.30
N VAL A 179 -14.39 13.94 3.18
CA VAL A 179 -13.65 13.94 4.44
C VAL A 179 -12.85 12.65 4.52
N VAL A 180 -11.54 12.75 4.72
CA VAL A 180 -10.69 11.60 5.04
C VAL A 180 -10.49 11.55 6.55
N ASN A 181 -11.08 10.57 7.21
CA ASN A 181 -11.00 10.39 8.65
C ASN A 181 -9.66 9.78 9.08
N GLY A 182 -9.30 9.92 10.35
CA GLY A 182 -8.10 9.32 10.96
C GLY A 182 -6.81 10.14 10.79
N PHE A 183 -6.95 11.42 10.43
CA PHE A 183 -5.90 12.42 10.42
C PHE A 183 -6.34 13.66 11.17
N ASP A 184 -5.43 14.27 11.92
CA ASP A 184 -5.68 15.45 12.73
C ASP A 184 -5.80 16.73 11.86
N SER A 185 -5.18 16.74 10.69
CA SER A 185 -5.21 17.85 9.73
C SER A 185 -4.89 17.40 8.31
N ARG A 186 -5.17 18.27 7.32
CA ARG A 186 -4.77 18.04 5.91
C ARG A 186 -3.24 17.98 5.75
N GLU A 187 -2.51 18.77 6.51
CA GLU A 187 -1.04 18.73 6.52
C GLU A 187 -0.51 17.39 7.04
N GLN A 188 -1.11 16.88 8.13
CA GLN A 188 -0.75 15.58 8.67
C GLN A 188 -1.09 14.46 7.69
N LEU A 189 -2.25 14.54 7.03
CA LEU A 189 -2.65 13.61 5.98
C LEU A 189 -1.57 13.53 4.90
N VAL A 190 -1.19 14.66 4.31
CA VAL A 190 -0.18 14.68 3.24
C VAL A 190 1.16 14.16 3.74
N THR A 191 1.62 14.63 4.90
CA THR A 191 2.94 14.23 5.46
C THR A 191 3.02 12.73 5.74
N LEU A 192 1.99 12.15 6.37
CA LEU A 192 1.96 10.72 6.66
C LEU A 192 1.81 9.89 5.38
N SER A 193 1.05 10.37 4.41
CA SER A 193 0.85 9.67 3.13
C SER A 193 2.11 9.67 2.29
N GLN A 194 2.87 10.76 2.27
CA GLN A 194 4.17 10.82 1.60
C GLN A 194 5.20 9.88 2.26
N LYS A 195 5.19 9.76 3.59
CA LYS A 195 6.00 8.74 4.30
C LYS A 195 5.58 7.34 3.92
N PHE A 196 4.28 7.07 3.91
CA PHE A 196 3.72 5.78 3.52
C PHE A 196 4.07 5.42 2.06
N ILE A 197 4.09 6.38 1.13
CA ILE A 197 4.55 6.17 -0.25
C ILE A 197 5.99 5.67 -0.30
N ILE A 198 6.87 6.17 0.58
CA ILE A 198 8.27 5.72 0.64
C ILE A 198 8.31 4.25 1.05
N ASP A 199 7.51 3.86 2.04
CA ASP A 199 7.42 2.48 2.51
C ASP A 199 6.91 1.56 1.39
N ILE A 200 5.81 1.92 0.72
CA ILE A 200 5.25 1.17 -0.41
C ILE A 200 6.26 1.05 -1.55
N THR A 201 6.88 2.16 -1.97
CA THR A 201 7.90 2.18 -3.03
C THR A 201 9.09 1.28 -2.69
N THR A 202 9.42 1.15 -1.42
CA THR A 202 10.63 0.43 -0.98
C THR A 202 10.38 -1.04 -0.74
N MET A 203 9.20 -1.38 -0.22
CA MET A 203 8.92 -2.66 0.41
C MET A 203 7.65 -3.35 -0.11
N PHE A 204 6.90 -2.76 -1.06
CA PHE A 204 5.76 -3.43 -1.71
C PHE A 204 6.03 -3.60 -3.21
N PRO A 205 6.65 -4.73 -3.62
CA PRO A 205 7.07 -4.92 -4.99
C PRO A 205 5.88 -5.13 -5.94
N LYS A 206 6.01 -4.60 -7.16
CA LYS A 206 5.06 -4.84 -8.27
C LYS A 206 5.08 -6.31 -8.67
N GLU A 207 6.28 -6.86 -8.87
CA GLU A 207 6.57 -8.21 -9.39
C GLU A 207 7.60 -8.93 -8.50
N ASN A 208 7.76 -10.25 -8.66
CA ASN A 208 8.72 -11.08 -7.90
C ASN A 208 8.56 -10.92 -6.38
N ILE A 209 7.31 -10.93 -5.91
CA ILE A 209 6.97 -10.66 -4.50
C ILE A 209 7.63 -11.68 -3.58
N PHE A 210 7.59 -12.96 -3.95
CA PHE A 210 8.14 -14.05 -3.13
C PHE A 210 9.66 -13.93 -3.03
N GLU A 211 10.35 -13.82 -4.17
CA GLU A 211 11.81 -13.72 -4.22
C GLU A 211 12.31 -12.49 -3.47
N THR A 212 11.59 -11.37 -3.58
CA THR A 212 11.93 -10.13 -2.87
C THR A 212 11.87 -10.32 -1.36
N TYR A 213 10.80 -10.95 -0.85
CA TYR A 213 10.63 -11.13 0.59
C TYR A 213 11.46 -12.29 1.15
N GLU A 214 11.68 -13.36 0.39
CA GLU A 214 12.62 -14.43 0.74
C GLU A 214 14.03 -13.87 0.87
N LYS A 215 14.48 -13.07 -0.11
CA LYS A 215 15.76 -12.40 -0.05
C LYS A 215 15.85 -11.48 1.17
N PHE A 216 14.83 -10.68 1.43
CA PHE A 216 14.78 -9.82 2.61
C PHE A 216 14.93 -10.62 3.91
N VAL A 217 14.12 -11.67 4.11
CA VAL A 217 14.17 -12.50 5.32
C VAL A 217 15.54 -13.18 5.45
N ASN A 218 16.05 -13.78 4.38
CA ASN A 218 17.37 -14.43 4.37
C ASN A 218 18.51 -13.45 4.70
N ASP A 219 18.50 -12.25 4.10
CA ASP A 219 19.51 -11.21 4.38
C ASP A 219 19.47 -10.81 5.88
N ARG A 220 18.28 -10.67 6.47
CA ARG A 220 18.13 -10.34 7.90
C ARG A 220 18.53 -11.48 8.82
N ILE A 221 18.23 -12.72 8.48
CA ILE A 221 18.67 -13.91 9.23
C ILE A 221 20.20 -14.01 9.20
N ASN A 222 20.81 -13.83 8.02
CA ASN A 222 22.26 -13.86 7.87
C ASN A 222 22.94 -12.77 8.71
N GLU A 223 22.43 -11.54 8.67
CA GLU A 223 22.96 -10.43 9.45
C GLU A 223 22.82 -10.68 10.97
N LEU A 224 21.69 -11.24 11.42
CA LEU A 224 21.51 -11.65 12.82
C LEU A 224 22.53 -12.71 13.25
N ASN A 225 22.76 -13.72 12.41
CA ASN A 225 23.73 -14.76 12.68
C ASN A 225 25.15 -14.19 12.74
N SER A 226 25.51 -13.26 11.85
CA SER A 226 26.80 -12.56 11.88
C SER A 226 26.97 -11.72 13.14
N LEU A 227 25.93 -11.03 13.61
CA LEU A 227 25.98 -10.30 14.88
C LEU A 227 26.25 -11.26 16.05
N LEU A 228 25.51 -12.37 16.14
CA LEU A 228 25.70 -13.37 17.20
C LEU A 228 27.11 -13.99 17.18
N GLN A 229 27.62 -14.33 15.99
CA GLN A 229 28.98 -14.83 15.82
C GLN A 229 30.01 -13.79 16.25
N GLY A 230 29.83 -12.52 15.87
CA GLY A 230 30.72 -11.42 16.26
C GLY A 230 30.78 -11.23 17.77
N VAL A 231 29.67 -11.43 18.49
CA VAL A 231 29.66 -11.46 19.96
C VAL A 231 30.56 -12.57 20.49
N ASP A 232 30.37 -13.81 20.02
CA ASP A 232 31.15 -14.97 20.49
C ASP A 232 32.66 -14.80 20.23
N GLU A 233 33.04 -14.31 19.05
CA GLU A 233 34.43 -14.05 18.68
C GLU A 233 35.06 -12.94 19.54
N TYR A 234 34.29 -11.88 19.82
CA TYR A 234 34.79 -10.78 20.63
C TYR A 234 34.98 -11.20 22.10
N LEU A 235 34.03 -11.93 22.67
CA LEU A 235 34.15 -12.48 24.03
C LEU A 235 35.30 -13.50 24.14
N SER A 236 35.50 -14.33 23.12
CA SER A 236 36.66 -15.22 23.03
C SER A 236 37.99 -14.45 23.07
N THR A 237 38.05 -13.32 22.36
CA THR A 237 39.24 -12.46 22.32
C THR A 237 39.52 -11.82 23.67
N LEU A 238 38.49 -11.32 24.37
CA LEU A 238 38.64 -10.77 25.73
C LEU A 238 39.17 -11.81 26.71
N THR A 239 38.62 -13.03 26.64
CA THR A 239 39.07 -14.15 27.48
C THR A 239 40.54 -14.46 27.24
N ARG A 240 40.96 -14.55 25.96
CA ARG A 240 42.37 -14.80 25.59
C ARG A 240 43.33 -13.69 26.02
N LYS A 241 42.85 -12.44 26.09
CA LYS A 241 43.65 -11.28 26.54
C LYS A 241 43.68 -11.11 28.05
N GLY A 242 42.98 -11.95 28.81
CA GLY A 242 42.85 -11.80 30.27
C GLY A 242 41.94 -10.63 30.68
N GLU A 243 41.11 -10.12 29.77
CA GLU A 243 40.20 -8.99 29.99
C GLU A 243 38.79 -9.45 30.40
N SER A 244 38.67 -10.57 31.10
CA SER A 244 37.37 -11.21 31.42
C SER A 244 36.42 -10.30 32.22
N HIS A 245 36.95 -9.34 32.97
CA HIS A 245 36.14 -8.33 33.69
C HIS A 245 35.23 -7.51 32.77
N ARG A 246 35.54 -7.40 31.46
CA ARG A 246 34.76 -6.65 30.45
C ARG A 246 33.62 -7.47 29.83
N ILE A 247 33.63 -8.80 30.00
CA ILE A 247 32.71 -9.72 29.31
C ILE A 247 31.25 -9.36 29.60
N HIS A 248 30.91 -9.09 30.86
CA HIS A 248 29.53 -8.79 31.24
C HIS A 248 29.02 -7.50 30.58
N GLU A 249 29.82 -6.44 30.60
CA GLU A 249 29.47 -5.15 29.97
C GLU A 249 29.31 -5.30 28.46
N VAL A 250 30.28 -5.98 27.82
CA VAL A 250 30.27 -6.21 26.37
C VAL A 250 29.05 -7.03 25.95
N LEU A 251 28.77 -8.14 26.65
CA LEU A 251 27.61 -8.97 26.35
C LEU A 251 26.29 -8.19 26.51
N THR A 252 26.19 -7.34 27.52
CA THR A 252 25.01 -6.48 27.75
C THR A 252 24.82 -5.49 26.60
N ASN A 253 25.89 -4.81 26.20
CA ASN A 253 25.84 -3.84 25.10
C ASN A 253 25.50 -4.50 23.76
N GLN A 254 26.16 -5.61 23.43
CA GLN A 254 25.90 -6.34 22.20
C GLN A 254 24.48 -6.93 22.15
N THR A 255 23.98 -7.43 23.29
CA THR A 255 22.59 -7.92 23.40
C THR A 255 21.59 -6.80 23.12
N ARG A 256 21.86 -5.58 23.61
CA ARG A 256 21.01 -4.40 23.33
C ARG A 256 21.01 -4.09 21.83
N ASP A 257 22.16 -4.12 21.18
CA ASP A 257 22.28 -3.80 19.75
C ASP A 257 21.56 -4.84 18.89
N ILE A 258 21.69 -6.14 19.23
CA ILE A 258 20.94 -7.23 18.59
C ILE A 258 19.42 -7.06 18.78
N ARG A 259 18.97 -6.68 19.99
CA ARG A 259 17.54 -6.43 20.24
C ARG A 259 17.01 -5.25 19.44
N LYS A 260 17.80 -4.18 19.30
CA LYS A 260 17.46 -3.03 18.46
C LYS A 260 17.31 -3.46 16.99
N PHE A 261 18.26 -4.23 16.48
CA PHE A 261 18.22 -4.81 15.14
C PHE A 261 16.93 -5.62 14.90
N ILE A 262 16.54 -6.45 15.86
CA ILE A 262 15.31 -7.26 15.77
C ILE A 262 14.07 -6.39 15.78
N ALA A 263 14.00 -5.39 16.66
CA ALA A 263 12.86 -4.47 16.70
C ALA A 263 12.69 -3.71 15.37
N GLU A 264 13.79 -3.28 14.75
CA GLU A 264 13.78 -2.66 13.43
C GLU A 264 13.31 -3.64 12.33
N THR A 265 13.75 -4.90 12.37
CA THR A 265 13.25 -5.93 11.43
C THR A 265 11.77 -6.22 11.64
N PHE A 266 11.31 -6.30 12.90
CA PHE A 266 9.92 -6.58 13.24
C PHE A 266 8.98 -5.52 12.64
N ILE A 267 9.33 -4.23 12.74
CA ILE A 267 8.54 -3.16 12.10
C ILE A 267 8.41 -3.39 10.59
N LYS A 268 9.50 -3.79 9.92
CA LYS A 268 9.46 -4.06 8.47
C LYS A 268 8.62 -5.29 8.13
N VAL A 269 8.69 -6.35 8.94
CA VAL A 269 7.87 -7.56 8.78
C VAL A 269 6.39 -7.22 8.95
N GLU A 270 6.02 -6.44 9.96
CA GLU A 270 4.64 -6.00 10.17
C GLU A 270 4.15 -5.10 9.03
N ASN A 271 5.01 -4.23 8.49
CA ASN A 271 4.67 -3.45 7.30
C ASN A 271 4.38 -4.36 6.09
N ILE A 272 5.19 -5.42 5.86
CA ILE A 272 4.93 -6.38 4.78
C ILE A 272 3.57 -7.07 4.97
N LYS A 273 3.26 -7.53 6.19
CA LYS A 273 1.95 -8.11 6.52
C LYS A 273 0.82 -7.12 6.23
N GLN A 274 1.00 -5.85 6.59
CA GLN A 274 0.02 -4.82 6.30
C GLN A 274 -0.19 -4.61 4.79
N PHE A 275 0.88 -4.64 3.99
CA PHE A 275 0.80 -4.43 2.53
C PHE A 275 -0.02 -5.49 1.81
N MET A 276 -0.11 -6.69 2.37
CA MET A 276 -0.94 -7.76 1.81
C MET A 276 -2.43 -7.38 1.72
N ASN A 277 -2.90 -6.46 2.58
CA ASN A 277 -4.27 -5.94 2.52
C ASN A 277 -4.52 -5.03 1.31
N TYR A 278 -3.46 -4.60 0.61
CA TYR A 278 -3.52 -3.69 -0.54
C TYR A 278 -3.29 -4.43 -1.88
N LEU A 279 -3.15 -5.75 -1.85
CA LEU A 279 -3.16 -6.58 -3.05
C LEU A 279 -4.52 -6.51 -3.74
N GLU A 280 -4.50 -6.74 -5.05
CA GLU A 280 -5.71 -6.99 -5.81
C GLU A 280 -6.44 -8.19 -5.24
N TYR A 281 -7.76 -8.16 -5.27
CA TYR A 281 -8.57 -9.19 -4.62
C TYR A 281 -8.18 -10.61 -5.08
N LYS A 282 -8.01 -10.79 -6.40
CA LYS A 282 -7.62 -12.06 -7.03
C LYS A 282 -6.22 -12.56 -6.67
N GLU A 283 -5.30 -11.67 -6.28
CA GLU A 283 -3.94 -12.05 -5.89
C GLU A 283 -3.89 -12.68 -4.49
N ARG A 284 -4.84 -12.34 -3.61
CA ARG A 284 -4.73 -12.59 -2.17
C ARG A 284 -4.63 -14.06 -1.81
N SER A 285 -5.46 -14.90 -2.44
CA SER A 285 -5.53 -16.34 -2.14
C SER A 285 -4.20 -17.07 -2.42
N ILE A 286 -3.40 -16.55 -3.35
CA ILE A 286 -2.11 -17.14 -3.73
C ILE A 286 -0.96 -16.48 -2.99
N ILE A 287 -0.96 -15.15 -2.89
CA ILE A 287 0.20 -14.40 -2.39
C ILE A 287 0.26 -14.41 -0.87
N ILE A 288 -0.86 -14.20 -0.18
CA ILE A 288 -0.87 -14.04 1.29
C ILE A 288 -0.29 -15.27 1.99
N PRO A 289 -0.77 -16.51 1.74
CA PRO A 289 -0.28 -17.68 2.49
C PRO A 289 1.22 -17.93 2.28
N LYS A 290 1.72 -17.66 1.07
CA LYS A 290 3.14 -17.82 0.74
C LYS A 290 3.99 -16.77 1.44
N VAL A 291 3.58 -15.51 1.42
CA VAL A 291 4.29 -14.43 2.12
C VAL A 291 4.28 -14.68 3.63
N GLU A 292 3.16 -15.10 4.20
CA GLU A 292 3.08 -15.49 5.61
C GLU A 292 4.05 -16.62 5.96
N SER A 293 4.16 -17.63 5.11
CA SER A 293 5.14 -18.71 5.28
C SER A 293 6.59 -18.20 5.27
N ILE A 294 6.93 -17.29 4.35
CA ILE A 294 8.27 -16.69 4.25
C ILE A 294 8.59 -15.90 5.53
N LEU A 295 7.64 -15.07 5.99
CA LEU A 295 7.83 -14.26 7.19
C LEU A 295 7.91 -15.10 8.47
N ALA A 296 7.23 -16.25 8.51
CA ALA A 296 7.28 -17.17 9.65
C ALA A 296 8.70 -17.74 9.90
N GLU A 297 9.56 -17.80 8.88
CA GLU A 297 10.96 -18.20 9.05
C GLU A 297 11.72 -17.23 9.97
N TRP A 298 11.51 -15.93 9.79
CA TRP A 298 12.07 -14.91 10.66
C TRP A 298 11.59 -15.07 12.11
N ASP A 299 10.27 -15.26 12.29
CA ASP A 299 9.67 -15.41 13.62
C ASP A 299 10.22 -16.64 14.35
N ASN A 300 10.42 -17.76 13.63
CA ASN A 300 11.04 -18.96 14.18
C ASN A 300 12.49 -18.69 14.66
N ILE A 301 13.31 -18.01 13.85
CA ILE A 301 14.70 -17.68 14.23
C ILE A 301 14.73 -16.77 15.46
N VAL A 302 13.88 -15.74 15.50
CA VAL A 302 13.82 -14.80 16.63
C VAL A 302 13.36 -15.48 17.92
N SER A 303 12.44 -16.46 17.84
CA SER A 303 11.97 -17.20 19.00
C SER A 303 13.09 -17.94 19.76
N GLN A 304 14.15 -18.33 19.04
CA GLN A 304 15.30 -19.06 19.59
C GLN A 304 16.42 -18.13 20.11
N LEU A 305 16.31 -16.82 19.92
CA LEU A 305 17.38 -15.87 20.23
C LEU A 305 17.79 -15.88 21.71
N ASN A 306 16.81 -15.85 22.62
CA ASN A 306 17.11 -15.78 24.06
C ASN A 306 17.90 -17.03 24.51
N THR A 307 17.59 -18.19 23.93
CA THR A 307 18.34 -19.42 24.15
C THR A 307 19.79 -19.26 23.68
N LYS A 308 20.01 -18.82 22.43
CA LYS A 308 21.36 -18.60 21.87
C LYS A 308 22.18 -17.59 22.69
N LEU A 309 21.60 -16.46 23.07
CA LEU A 309 22.28 -15.46 23.90
C LEU A 309 22.63 -16.01 25.30
N THR A 310 21.75 -16.84 25.87
CA THR A 310 22.02 -17.52 27.16
C THR A 310 23.15 -18.54 27.04
N GLU A 311 23.22 -19.28 25.94
CA GLU A 311 24.31 -20.21 25.67
C GLU A 311 25.66 -19.49 25.54
N ILE A 312 25.70 -18.38 24.79
CA ILE A 312 26.87 -17.50 24.71
C ILE A 312 27.24 -17.01 26.12
N ALA A 313 26.28 -16.50 26.90
CA ALA A 313 26.55 -16.01 28.25
C ALA A 313 27.17 -17.09 29.15
N LYS A 314 26.63 -18.31 29.13
CA LYS A 314 27.13 -19.45 29.92
C LYS A 314 28.54 -19.87 29.52
N LYS A 315 28.87 -19.81 28.23
CA LYS A 315 30.21 -20.17 27.71
C LYS A 315 31.34 -19.30 28.29
N TYR A 316 31.02 -18.07 28.68
CA TYR A 316 31.98 -17.09 29.20
C TYR A 316 31.72 -16.69 30.66
N ALA A 317 30.83 -17.41 31.36
CA ALA A 317 30.61 -17.23 32.79
C ALA A 317 31.79 -17.82 33.57
N PHE A 318 32.70 -16.96 34.04
CA PHE A 318 33.79 -17.30 34.95
C PHE A 318 33.54 -16.69 36.33
#